data_AF-A0A5R2MVW1-F1
#
_entry.id   AF-A0A5R2MVW1-F1
#
_cell.length_a   1.000
_cell.length_b   1.000
_cell.length_c   1.000
_cell.angle_alpha   90.00
_cell.angle_beta   90.00
_cell.angle_gamma   90.00
#
_symmetry.space_group_name_H-M   'P 1'
#
loop_
_entity.id
_entity.type
_entity.pdbx_description
1 polymer ?
#
loop_
_entity_poly.entity_id
_entity_poly.type
_entity_poly.pdbx_seq_one_letter_code
_entity_poly.pdbx_strand_id
1 'polypeptide(L)'
;DRYIAYADAWIEDQDYKDPDTGQILNREVLDKELSQVEKPAGIANPKDFRNEVVKFTLRARARNHGRNPSWTGYEKLREVIEKRMFGQVEDLLPVISFGSKQD
;
A
#
# COMPACT_ATOMS: atom_id res chain seq x y z
N ASP A 1 5.98 -1.91 -4.15
CA ASP A 1 6.83 -3.12 -4.04
C ASP A 1 6.75 -3.82 -2.69
N ARG A 2 7.15 -3.18 -1.59
CA ARG A 2 7.07 -3.78 -0.23
C ARG A 2 5.68 -4.33 0.13
N TYR A 3 4.62 -3.56 -0.15
CA TYR A 3 3.22 -4.01 0.04
C TYR A 3 2.91 -5.30 -0.72
N ILE A 4 3.41 -5.44 -1.96
CA ILE A 4 3.15 -6.63 -2.79
C ILE A 4 3.85 -7.85 -2.20
N ALA A 5 5.11 -7.70 -1.76
CA ALA A 5 5.87 -8.78 -1.13
C ALA A 5 5.20 -9.26 0.17
N TYR A 6 4.67 -8.33 0.98
CA TYR A 6 3.95 -8.65 2.21
C TYR A 6 2.62 -9.35 1.92
N ALA A 7 1.88 -8.86 0.93
CA ALA A 7 0.61 -9.46 0.52
C ALA A 7 0.81 -10.87 -0.04
N ASP A 8 1.88 -11.09 -0.82
CA ASP A 8 2.24 -12.39 -1.38
C ASP A 8 2.54 -13.40 -0.27
N ALA A 9 3.43 -13.06 0.66
CA ALA A 9 3.76 -13.91 1.81
C ALA A 9 2.53 -14.20 2.69
N TRP A 10 1.64 -13.21 2.89
CA TRP A 10 0.40 -13.40 3.66
C TRP A 10 -0.61 -14.33 2.95
N ILE A 11 -0.66 -14.31 1.61
CA ILE A 11 -1.50 -15.20 0.81
C ILE A 11 -0.95 -16.63 0.84
N GLU A 12 0.37 -16.78 0.74
CA GLU A 12 1.05 -18.08 0.78
C GLU A 12 1.20 -18.67 2.19
N ASP A 13 0.79 -17.91 3.22
CA ASP A 13 0.92 -18.27 4.64
C ASP A 13 2.37 -18.57 5.06
N GLN A 14 3.30 -17.78 4.52
CA GLN A 14 4.72 -17.89 4.78
C GLN A 14 5.22 -16.71 5.60
N ASP A 15 6.23 -16.98 6.43
CA ASP A 15 6.94 -15.93 7.15
C ASP A 15 7.77 -15.11 6.17
N TYR A 16 7.59 -13.79 6.20
CA TYR A 16 8.36 -12.89 5.35
C TYR A 16 9.59 -12.41 6.10
N LYS A 17 10.77 -12.66 5.53
CA LYS A 17 12.02 -12.07 6.05
C LYS A 17 12.32 -10.77 5.33
N ASP A 18 12.28 -9.67 6.07
CA ASP A 18 12.62 -8.35 5.54
C ASP A 18 14.11 -8.30 5.17
N PRO A 19 14.46 -8.03 3.89
CA PRO A 19 15.85 -8.00 3.45
C PRO A 19 16.62 -6.79 3.98
N ASP A 20 15.92 -5.71 4.35
CA ASP A 20 16.53 -4.46 4.81
C ASP A 20 16.81 -4.51 6.32
N THR A 21 15.90 -5.11 7.10
CA THR A 21 15.99 -5.15 8.57
C THR A 21 16.38 -6.52 9.12
N GLY A 22 16.26 -7.58 8.33
CA GLY A 22 16.44 -8.97 8.77
C GLY A 22 15.32 -9.50 9.65
N GLN A 23 14.27 -8.70 9.89
CA GLN A 23 13.14 -9.08 10.74
C GLN A 23 12.26 -10.13 10.08
N ILE A 24 11.83 -11.12 10.85
CA ILE A 24 10.85 -12.11 10.40
C ILE A 24 9.46 -11.60 10.78
N LEU A 25 8.60 -11.48 9.77
CA LEU A 25 7.22 -11.03 9.91
C LEU A 25 6.30 -12.23 9.71
N ASN A 26 5.65 -12.63 10.80
CA ASN A 26 4.65 -13.69 10.76
C ASN A 26 3.35 -13.17 10.15
N ARG A 27 2.43 -14.08 9.79
CA ARG A 27 1.14 -13.75 9.18
C ARG A 27 0.36 -12.63 9.89
N GLU A 28 0.31 -12.65 11.22
CA GLU A 28 -0.40 -11.62 12.01
C GLU A 28 0.24 -10.24 11.87
N VAL A 29 1.57 -10.18 11.83
CA VAL A 29 2.32 -8.93 11.67
C VAL A 29 2.12 -8.40 10.25
N LEU A 30 2.18 -9.27 9.25
CA LEU A 30 1.88 -8.95 7.86
C LEU A 30 0.45 -8.39 7.71
N ASP A 31 -0.54 -9.03 8.35
CA ASP A 31 -1.92 -8.54 8.30
C ASP A 31 -2.07 -7.13 8.88
N LYS A 32 -1.36 -6.85 9.99
CA LYS A 32 -1.36 -5.53 10.62
C LYS A 32 -0.72 -4.48 9.72
N GLU A 33 0.43 -4.76 9.13
CA GLU A 33 1.13 -3.85 8.21
C GLU A 33 0.30 -3.57 6.96
N LEU A 34 -0.28 -4.61 6.35
CA LEU A 34 -1.17 -4.47 5.19
C LEU A 34 -2.42 -3.66 5.55
N SER A 35 -3.03 -3.92 6.70
CA SER A 35 -4.21 -3.20 7.19
C SER A 35 -3.95 -1.70 7.41
N GLN A 36 -2.73 -1.29 7.77
CA GLN A 36 -2.38 0.13 7.90
C GLN A 36 -2.42 0.88 6.56
N VAL A 37 -2.34 0.16 5.44
CA VAL A 37 -2.47 0.73 4.09
C VAL A 37 -3.91 0.64 3.58
N GLU A 38 -4.58 -0.48 3.85
CA GLU A 38 -5.90 -0.80 3.30
C GLU A 38 -7.04 -0.04 4.01
N LYS A 39 -6.94 0.15 5.34
CA LYS A 39 -7.93 0.90 6.13
C LYS A 39 -8.09 2.35 5.68
N PRO A 40 -7.03 3.18 5.58
CA PRO A 40 -7.19 4.57 5.13
C PRO A 40 -7.63 4.67 3.67
N ALA A 41 -7.39 3.62 2.87
CA ALA A 41 -7.85 3.58 1.49
C ALA A 41 -9.34 3.18 1.34
N GLY A 42 -10.00 2.77 2.43
CA GLY A 42 -11.42 2.39 2.44
C GLY A 42 -11.69 1.03 1.78
N ILE A 43 -10.75 0.09 1.87
CA ILE A 43 -10.88 -1.22 1.23
C ILE A 43 -11.80 -2.11 2.06
N ALA A 44 -12.99 -2.40 1.52
CA ALA A 44 -14.01 -3.19 2.22
C ALA A 44 -13.65 -4.70 2.34
N ASN A 45 -12.93 -5.26 1.37
CA ASN A 45 -12.47 -6.66 1.41
C ASN A 45 -10.94 -6.75 1.20
N PRO A 46 -10.15 -6.68 2.28
CA PRO A 46 -8.69 -6.76 2.24
C PRO A 46 -8.16 -8.01 1.54
N LYS A 47 -8.79 -9.17 1.77
CA LYS A 47 -8.32 -10.45 1.23
C LYS A 47 -8.40 -10.48 -0.29
N ASP A 48 -9.51 -10.05 -0.86
CA ASP A 48 -9.69 -10.01 -2.31
C ASP A 48 -8.77 -8.97 -2.94
N PHE A 49 -8.64 -7.80 -2.32
CA PHE A 49 -7.75 -6.75 -2.80
C PHE A 49 -6.28 -7.21 -2.85
N ARG A 50 -5.77 -7.82 -1.77
CA ARG A 50 -4.41 -8.39 -1.71
C ARG A 50 -4.20 -9.38 -2.86
N ASN A 51 -5.15 -10.29 -3.07
CA ASN A 51 -5.10 -11.27 -4.15
C ASN A 51 -5.11 -10.64 -5.54
N GLU A 52 -5.97 -9.66 -5.79
CA GLU A 52 -6.04 -8.94 -7.07
C GLU A 52 -4.74 -8.21 -7.37
N VAL A 53 -4.19 -7.47 -6.39
CA VAL A 53 -2.95 -6.69 -6.52
C VAL A 53 -1.75 -7.59 -6.78
N VAL A 54 -1.61 -8.69 -6.03
CA VAL A 54 -0.51 -9.66 -6.21
C VAL A 54 -0.60 -10.31 -7.59
N LYS A 55 -1.78 -10.83 -7.98
CA LYS A 55 -1.99 -11.43 -9.31
C LYS A 55 -1.73 -10.45 -10.44
N PHE A 56 -2.19 -9.20 -10.32
CA PHE A 56 -1.94 -8.16 -11.30
C PHE A 56 -0.43 -7.90 -11.45
N THR A 57 0.27 -7.74 -10.33
CA THR A 57 1.71 -7.46 -10.32
C THR A 57 2.50 -8.62 -10.91
N LEU A 58 2.22 -9.86 -10.50
CA LEU A 58 2.89 -11.05 -11.03
C LEU A 58 2.66 -11.20 -12.54
N ARG A 59 1.42 -11.01 -13.03
CA ARG A 59 1.12 -11.06 -14.47
C ARG A 59 1.82 -9.94 -15.23
N ALA A 60 1.84 -8.72 -14.70
CA ALA A 60 2.48 -7.60 -15.35
C ALA A 60 4.00 -7.79 -15.41
N ARG A 61 4.61 -8.28 -14.33
CA ARG A 61 6.05 -8.62 -14.28
C ARG A 61 6.39 -9.73 -15.28
N ALA A 62 5.55 -10.77 -15.38
CA ALA A 62 5.71 -11.84 -16.37
C ALA A 62 5.61 -11.33 -17.82
N ARG A 63 4.71 -10.39 -18.09
CA ARG A 63 4.54 -9.78 -19.44
C ARG A 63 5.62 -8.75 -19.80
N ASN A 64 6.21 -8.08 -18.82
CA ASN A 64 7.16 -6.98 -19.04
C ASN A 64 8.63 -7.37 -18.79
N HIS A 65 9.01 -8.63 -19.07
CA HIS A 65 10.39 -9.10 -18.89
C HIS A 65 10.97 -8.84 -17.48
N GLY A 66 10.17 -8.99 -16.43
CA GLY A 66 10.60 -8.74 -15.06
C GLY A 66 10.45 -7.29 -14.59
N ARG A 67 10.02 -6.35 -15.44
CA ARG A 67 9.76 -4.96 -15.02
C ARG A 67 8.42 -4.86 -14.29
N ASN A 68 8.42 -4.17 -13.14
CA ASN A 68 7.19 -3.91 -12.40
C ASN A 68 6.23 -3.04 -13.22
N PRO A 69 4.91 -3.29 -13.15
CA PRO A 69 3.92 -2.41 -13.75
C PRO A 69 4.03 -1.00 -13.18
N SER A 70 3.75 0.00 -14.01
CA SER A 70 3.47 1.35 -13.48
C SER A 70 2.27 1.29 -12.54
N TRP A 71 2.39 1.95 -11.39
CA TRP A 71 1.31 2.08 -10.41
C TRP A 71 0.05 2.77 -10.99
N THR A 72 0.19 3.48 -12.11
CA THR A 72 -0.91 4.09 -12.87
C THR A 72 -1.71 3.10 -13.71
N GLY A 73 -1.25 1.86 -13.88
CA GLY A 73 -1.85 0.88 -14.79
C GLY A 73 -3.06 0.11 -14.23
N TYR A 74 -3.39 0.30 -12.96
CA TYR A 74 -4.53 -0.38 -12.32
C TYR A 74 -5.36 0.63 -11.53
N GLU A 75 -6.58 0.88 -12.00
CA GLU A 75 -7.49 1.91 -11.50
C GLU A 75 -7.72 1.79 -9.98
N LYS A 76 -7.93 0.58 -9.47
CA LYS A 76 -8.09 0.37 -8.02
C LYS A 76 -6.80 0.66 -7.22
N LEU A 77 -5.62 0.41 -7.77
CA LEU A 77 -4.34 0.76 -7.11
C LEU A 77 -4.14 2.27 -7.12
N ARG A 78 -4.50 2.92 -8.23
CA ARG A 78 -4.44 4.36 -8.38
C ARG A 78 -5.34 5.06 -7.37
N GLU A 79 -6.59 4.64 -7.22
CA GLU A 79 -7.51 5.22 -6.21
C GLU A 79 -6.97 5.07 -4.79
N VAL A 80 -6.39 3.92 -4.45
CA VAL A 80 -5.79 3.64 -3.14
C VAL A 80 -4.58 4.54 -2.87
N ILE A 81 -3.70 4.69 -3.87
CA ILE A 81 -2.50 5.54 -3.77
C ILE A 81 -2.88 7.01 -3.74
N GLU A 82 -3.82 7.46 -4.58
CA GLU A 82 -4.33 8.83 -4.57
C GLU A 82 -4.95 9.15 -3.20
N LYS A 83 -5.86 8.31 -2.67
CA LYS A 83 -6.42 8.53 -1.32
C LYS A 83 -5.36 8.58 -0.23
N ARG A 84 -4.35 7.72 -0.27
CA ARG A 84 -3.25 7.73 0.70
C ARG A 84 -2.38 8.98 0.57
N MET A 85 -2.07 9.42 -0.65
CA MET A 85 -1.30 10.65 -0.88
C MET A 85 -2.08 11.90 -0.47
N PHE A 86 -3.36 12.02 -0.80
CA PHE A 86 -4.17 13.19 -0.43
C PHE A 86 -4.46 13.25 1.08
N GLY A 87 -4.75 12.12 1.74
CA GLY A 87 -4.94 12.08 3.19
C GLY A 87 -3.67 12.39 3.99
N GLN A 88 -2.48 12.09 3.44
CA GLN A 88 -1.20 12.46 4.07
C GLN A 88 -0.79 13.92 3.79
N VAL A 89 -1.20 14.50 2.65
CA VAL A 89 -0.89 15.89 2.29
C VAL A 89 -1.78 16.89 3.03
N GLU A 90 -3.05 16.58 3.31
CA GLU A 90 -3.89 17.45 4.14
C GLU A 90 -3.30 17.69 5.55
N ASP A 91 -2.65 16.67 6.13
CA ASP A 91 -2.02 16.76 7.46
C ASP A 91 -0.65 17.47 7.44
N LEU A 92 -0.07 17.68 6.24
CA LEU A 92 1.23 18.33 6.04
C LEU A 92 1.11 19.78 5.54
N LEU A 93 -0.08 20.28 5.26
CA LEU A 93 -0.26 21.70 4.96
C LEU A 93 -0.06 22.50 6.26
N PRO A 94 0.97 23.38 6.35
CA PRO A 94 1.06 24.28 7.48
C PRO A 94 -0.16 25.20 7.41
N VAL A 95 -1.03 25.09 8.41
CA VAL A 95 -2.07 26.09 8.66
C VAL A 95 -1.34 27.39 8.97
N ILE A 96 -1.02 28.18 7.95
CA ILE A 96 -0.71 29.59 8.13
C ILE A 96 -2.05 30.25 8.44
N SER A 97 -2.48 30.12 9.69
CA SER A 97 -3.48 31.00 10.27
C SER A 97 -2.89 32.40 10.24
N PHE A 98 -3.22 33.17 9.20
CA PHE A 98 -3.16 34.62 9.28
C PHE A 98 -4.15 35.02 10.36
N GLY A 99 -3.65 35.17 11.60
CA GLY A 99 -4.36 35.87 12.65
C GLY A 99 -4.52 37.31 12.18
N SER A 100 -5.68 37.63 11.60
CA SER A 100 -6.14 39.00 11.45
C SER A 100 -6.36 39.57 12.85
N LYS A 101 -5.32 40.17 13.41
CA LYS A 101 -5.49 41.18 14.45
C LYS A 101 -6.18 42.36 13.78
N GLN A 102 -7.43 42.61 14.15
CA GLN A 102 -8.03 43.93 14.03
C GLN A 102 -7.96 44.58 15.41
N ASP A 103 -7.55 45.85 15.39
CA ASP A 103 -7.44 46.82 16.49
C ASP A 103 -8.63 46.83 17.47
#